data_AF-A0A0C2TBX6-F1
#
_entry.id   AF-A0A0C2TBX6-F1
#
_cell.length_a   1.000
_cell.length_b   1.000
_cell.length_c   1.000
_cell.angle_alpha   90.00
_cell.angle_beta   90.00
_cell.angle_gamma   90.00
#
_symmetry.space_group_name_H-M   'P 1'
#
loop_
_entity.id
_entity.type
_entity.pdbx_description
1 polymer ?
#
loop_
_entity_poly.entity_id
_entity_poly.type
_entity_poly.pdbx_seq_one_letter_code
_entity_poly.pdbx_strand_id
1 'polypeptide(L)' 'IKNISVANASTSDQIPLLPPLRPPSVFFTGRDIYLQALKDCFSPKRVSGRKKFLLYGMGGIGKTQIYLKFIEE' A
#
# COMPACT_ATOMS: atom_id res chain seq x y z
N ILE A 1 -20.40 -0.89 28.39
CA ILE A 1 -21.24 0.09 27.67
C ILE A 1 -20.90 -0.05 26.19
N LYS A 2 -21.81 -0.56 25.36
CA LYS A 2 -21.59 -0.72 23.91
C LYS A 2 -22.16 0.51 23.21
N ASN A 3 -21.31 1.37 22.65
CA ASN A 3 -21.74 2.52 21.87
C ASN A 3 -22.07 2.08 20.44
N ILE A 4 -23.33 2.25 20.07
CA ILE A 4 -23.85 2.10 18.72
C ILE A 4 -23.66 3.45 18.02
N SER A 5 -22.85 3.51 16.96
CA SER A 5 -22.81 4.65 16.06
C SER A 5 -23.64 4.33 14.82
N VAL A 6 -24.83 4.93 14.75
CA VAL A 6 -25.64 5.03 13.53
C VAL A 6 -24.91 5.97 12.57
N ALA A 7 -24.55 5.51 11.37
CA ALA A 7 -24.00 6.35 10.32
C ALA A 7 -24.93 6.31 9.11
N ASN A 8 -25.60 7.44 8.89
CA ASN A 8 -26.46 7.70 7.75
C ASN A 8 -25.65 7.73 6.44
N ALA A 9 -26.27 7.24 5.36
CA ALA A 9 -25.70 7.17 4.03
C ALA A 9 -25.64 8.55 3.34
N SER A 10 -24.45 8.95 2.88
CA SER A 10 -24.18 9.47 1.52
C SER A 10 -22.78 10.09 1.43
N THR A 11 -22.02 9.68 0.41
CA THR A 11 -20.97 10.37 -0.38
C THR A 11 -19.84 9.39 -0.77
N SER A 12 -19.78 9.14 -2.07
CA SER A 12 -18.67 8.51 -2.78
C SER A 12 -17.33 9.18 -2.40
N ASP A 13 -16.24 8.41 -2.32
CA ASP A 13 -14.84 8.82 -2.04
C ASP A 13 -14.32 8.65 -0.61
N GLN A 14 -14.97 7.82 0.23
CA GLN A 14 -14.26 7.29 1.40
C GLN A 14 -13.28 6.21 0.95
N ILE A 15 -11.98 6.54 0.94
CA ILE A 15 -10.89 5.55 0.84
C ILE A 15 -11.14 4.57 1.99
N PRO A 16 -11.39 3.28 1.72
CA PRO A 16 -11.56 2.30 2.78
C PRO A 16 -10.34 2.36 3.68
N LEU A 17 -10.55 2.59 4.98
CA LEU A 17 -9.47 2.53 5.96
C LEU A 17 -8.83 1.15 5.83
N LEU A 18 -7.56 1.13 5.44
CA LEU A 18 -6.81 -0.11 5.34
C LEU A 18 -6.80 -0.74 6.73
N PRO A 19 -7.14 -2.03 6.87
CA PRO A 19 -6.96 -2.73 8.13
C PRO A 19 -5.50 -2.57 8.58
N PRO A 20 -5.21 -2.55 9.89
CA PRO A 20 -3.85 -2.35 10.39
C PRO A 20 -2.87 -3.28 9.67
N LEU A 21 -1.97 -2.70 8.90
CA LEU A 21 -0.98 -3.46 8.16
C LEU A 21 0.09 -3.92 9.15
N ARG A 22 0.48 -5.19 9.03
CA ARG A 22 1.61 -5.70 9.82
C ARG A 22 2.88 -5.00 9.34
N PRO A 23 3.80 -4.64 10.24
CA PRO A 23 5.08 -4.08 9.82
C PRO A 23 5.84 -5.07 8.94
N PRO A 24 6.73 -4.56 8.05
CA PRO A 24 7.64 -5.43 7.33
C PRO A 24 8.55 -6.19 8.31
N SER A 25 9.10 -7.29 7.84
CA SER A 25 10.04 -8.11 8.61
C SER A 25 11.28 -7.32 8.96
N VAL A 26 11.78 -7.48 10.20
CA VAL A 26 13.07 -6.94 10.64
C VAL A 26 14.26 -7.49 9.85
N PHE A 27 14.08 -8.60 9.14
CA PHE A 27 15.10 -9.23 8.28
C PHE A 27 14.99 -8.81 6.81
N PHE A 28 14.21 -7.78 6.50
CA PHE A 28 14.07 -7.28 5.13
C PHE A 28 15.39 -6.69 4.63
N THR A 29 15.96 -7.24 3.55
CA THR A 29 17.25 -6.81 2.98
C THR A 29 17.28 -7.00 1.45
N GLY A 30 18.14 -6.26 0.76
CA GLY A 30 18.50 -6.51 -0.65
C GLY A 30 17.38 -6.30 -1.69
N ARG A 31 16.41 -5.43 -1.39
CA ARG A 31 15.25 -5.17 -2.27
C ARG A 31 15.09 -3.69 -2.66
N ASP A 32 16.13 -2.89 -2.48
CA ASP A 32 16.12 -1.43 -2.69
C ASP A 32 15.75 -1.05 -4.12
N ILE A 33 16.17 -1.85 -5.11
CA ILE A 33 15.82 -1.65 -6.53
C ILE A 33 14.30 -1.67 -6.73
N TYR A 34 13.60 -2.58 -6.05
CA TYR A 34 12.13 -2.66 -6.14
C TYR A 34 11.45 -1.52 -5.41
N LEU A 35 12.00 -1.09 -4.27
CA LEU A 35 11.48 0.07 -3.54
C LEU A 35 11.64 1.36 -4.36
N GLN A 36 12.79 1.55 -4.99
CA GLN A 36 13.04 2.69 -5.87
C GLN A 36 12.09 2.67 -7.08
N ALA A 37 11.90 1.52 -7.73
CA ALA A 37 10.95 1.40 -8.83
C ALA A 37 9.51 1.73 -8.41
N LEU A 38 9.09 1.35 -7.19
CA LEU A 38 7.80 1.74 -6.64
C LEU A 38 7.72 3.26 -6.42
N LYS A 39 8.74 3.87 -5.80
CA LYS A 39 8.81 5.34 -5.61
C LYS A 39 8.70 6.08 -6.95
N ASP A 40 9.38 5.60 -7.99
CA ASP A 40 9.32 6.19 -9.33
C ASP A 40 7.94 6.03 -9.99
N CYS A 41 7.28 4.90 -9.77
CA CYS A 41 5.92 4.65 -10.24
C CYS A 41 4.91 5.63 -9.60
N PHE A 42 4.99 5.79 -8.27
CA PHE A 42 4.10 6.65 -7.50
C PHE A 42 4.51 8.12 -7.49
N SER A 43 5.67 8.47 -8.08
CA SER A 43 6.11 9.86 -8.20
C SER A 43 5.06 10.75 -8.88
N PRO A 44 4.91 12.01 -8.43
CA PRO A 44 4.04 12.98 -9.07
C PRO A 44 4.50 13.20 -10.52
N LYS A 45 3.68 12.75 -11.48
CA LYS A 45 3.88 13.03 -12.91
C LYS A 45 2.79 13.99 -13.35
N ARG A 46 3.07 14.85 -14.33
CA ARG A 46 2.14 15.86 -14.85
C ARG A 46 0.86 15.30 -15.47
N VAL A 47 0.78 13.98 -15.65
CA VAL A 47 -0.42 13.25 -16.10
C VAL A 47 -1.36 13.01 -14.92
N SER A 48 -2.51 13.68 -14.95
CA SER A 48 -3.62 13.53 -14.01
C SER A 48 -4.40 12.24 -14.31
N GLY A 49 -4.69 11.43 -13.28
CA GLY A 49 -5.50 10.21 -13.40
C GLY A 49 -5.18 9.13 -12.37
N ARG A 50 -6.12 8.19 -12.15
CA ARG A 50 -5.93 7.04 -11.27
C ARG A 50 -4.94 6.05 -11.89
N LYS A 51 -3.80 5.84 -11.24
CA LYS A 51 -2.77 4.87 -11.66
C LYS A 51 -2.97 3.53 -10.95
N LYS A 52 -2.67 2.43 -11.64
CA LYS A 52 -2.64 1.07 -11.10
C LYS A 52 -1.30 0.44 -11.47
N PHE A 53 -0.63 -0.18 -10.51
CA PHE A 53 0.65 -0.85 -10.70
C PHE A 53 0.54 -2.32 -10.28
N LEU A 54 1.29 -3.20 -10.94
CA LEU A 54 1.33 -4.62 -10.65
C LEU A 54 2.72 -5.02 -10.12
N LEU A 55 2.76 -5.51 -8.89
CA LEU A 55 3.94 -6.16 -8.31
C LEU A 55 3.79 -7.68 -8.45
N TYR A 56 4.57 -8.29 -9.36
CA TYR A 56 4.48 -9.73 -9.69
C TYR A 56 5.82 -10.46 -9.49
N GLY A 57 5.77 -11.79 -9.52
CA GLY A 57 6.93 -12.67 -9.29
C GLY A 57 6.53 -14.01 -8.67
N MET A 58 7.47 -14.94 -8.59
CA MET A 58 7.25 -16.29 -8.04
C MET A 58 6.73 -16.26 -6.58
N GLY A 59 6.12 -17.36 -6.15
CA GLY A 59 5.73 -17.56 -4.76
C GLY A 59 6.94 -17.43 -3.81
N GLY A 60 6.73 -16.90 -2.60
CA GLY A 60 7.79 -16.79 -1.59
C GLY A 60 8.87 -15.71 -1.82
N ILE A 61 8.91 -15.04 -2.97
CA ILE A 61 9.97 -14.03 -3.26
C ILE A 61 9.91 -12.77 -2.38
N GLY A 62 8.83 -12.58 -1.62
CA GLY A 62 8.68 -11.47 -0.68
C GLY A 62 7.94 -10.25 -1.22
N LYS A 63 7.10 -10.37 -2.26
CA LYS A 63 6.28 -9.26 -2.81
C LYS A 63 5.51 -8.48 -1.74
N THR A 64 4.85 -9.21 -0.84
CA THR A 64 4.12 -8.61 0.28
C THR A 64 5.05 -7.82 1.20
N GLN A 65 6.24 -8.34 1.48
CA GLN A 65 7.23 -7.66 2.33
C GLN A 65 7.77 -6.39 1.66
N ILE A 66 7.98 -6.41 0.34
CA ILE A 66 8.38 -5.22 -0.43
C ILE A 66 7.28 -4.14 -0.35
N TYR A 67 6.02 -4.52 -0.54
CA TYR A 67 4.90 -3.59 -0.39
C TYR A 67 4.79 -3.02 1.02
N LEU A 68 4.89 -3.87 2.05
CA LEU A 68 4.87 -3.45 3.45
C LEU A 68 6.03 -2.52 3.81
N LYS A 69 7.21 -2.71 3.20
CA LYS A 69 8.34 -1.81 3.39
C LYS A 69 8.15 -0.47 2.69
N PHE A 70 7.60 -0.48 1.47
CA PHE A 70 7.31 0.73 0.71
C PHE A 70 6.30 1.66 1.38
N ILE A 71 5.31 1.13 2.10
CA ILE A 71 4.33 1.94 2.85
C ILE A 71 4.85 2.42 4.22
N GLU A 72 5.87 1.75 4.75
CA GLU A 72 6.51 2.12 6.02
C GLU A 72 7.49 3.30 5.81
N GLU A 73 8.15 3.36 4.65
CA GLU A 73 9.05 4.44 4.20
C GLU A 73 8.31 5.65 3.63
#